data_AF-A0A1S2MZM2-F1
#
_entry.id   AF-A0A1S2MZM2-F1
#
_cell.length_a   1.000
_cell.length_b   1.000
_cell.length_c   1.000
_cell.angle_alpha   90.00
_cell.angle_beta   90.00
_cell.angle_gamma   90.00
#
_symmetry.space_group_name_H-M   'P 1'
#
loop_
_entity.id
_entity.type
_entity.pdbx_description
1 polymer ?
#
loop_
_entity_poly.entity_id
_entity_poly.type
_entity_poly.pdbx_seq_one_letter_code
_entity_poly.pdbx_strand_id
1 'polypeptide(L)'
;MTKTLQDLIDEALFISTEHQARLAELTGDSDWDVDFSAPSFTLQSDPSVSLTPSLLGTESEQRGSWIWSWQELGHFPDAVVAVAVQAREAGESLGVQELATDELILSEGLARRLTLAAKAVTGIYAHYPATAGGGVRAWLLLDGPQFELPEPTVQRMGRVMAQALQTGTAVHHQRAVDSYARLRGAHITWDTEACAIITAVDGALRLWFDDQKITGIEAAEPVVDSRELARCARAAAEHRQRLREEGREALRLAAAEGERQRRAREQEEAERVARTQAALAEQRDEQAVAAAADRAAEEEPLPERVEELSPQTAATAGTESAQPEGVRRAETGGDGAPFDHSPRADAEPGLVASSPVDADEAQPRTDQYTQVPAPEQEPAEALAGRQEEQQSGWEDEQATGSYEVVEERPETAQREAEQEPEENLTALERLRRANAQAGPQETGRTRREERAEQEPEYVVEDQQQEEQQPKGKKKGFFSRFLGL
;
A
#
# COMPACT_ATOMS: atom_id res chain seq x y z
N MET A 1 14.86 6.75 -14.33
CA MET A 1 15.96 6.78 -13.35
C MET A 1 15.74 5.60 -12.43
N THR A 2 16.77 4.78 -12.22
CA THR A 2 16.70 3.62 -11.31
C THR A 2 16.90 4.09 -9.88
N LYS A 3 16.15 3.53 -8.92
CA LYS A 3 16.33 3.74 -7.47
C LYS A 3 16.66 2.42 -6.78
N THR A 4 17.23 2.51 -5.59
CA THR A 4 17.34 1.38 -4.65
C THR A 4 16.18 1.40 -3.66
N LEU A 5 15.94 0.28 -2.96
CA LEU A 5 15.00 0.25 -1.84
C LEU A 5 15.37 1.27 -0.75
N GLN A 6 16.66 1.43 -0.46
CA GLN A 6 17.14 2.38 0.55
C GLN A 6 16.85 3.82 0.17
N ASP A 7 16.93 4.19 -1.12
CA ASP A 7 16.56 5.54 -1.57
C ASP A 7 15.10 5.87 -1.20
N LEU A 8 14.18 4.92 -1.38
CA LEU A 8 12.76 5.10 -1.04
C LEU A 8 12.54 5.16 0.48
N ILE A 9 13.26 4.33 1.23
CA ILE A 9 13.20 4.34 2.71
C ILE A 9 13.64 5.72 3.24
N ASP A 10 14.78 6.22 2.77
CA ASP A 10 15.30 7.52 3.17
C ASP A 10 14.33 8.64 2.80
N GLU A 11 13.73 8.59 1.60
CA GLU A 11 12.73 9.58 1.14
C GLU A 11 11.46 9.61 1.99
N ALA A 12 11.03 8.48 2.55
CA ALA A 12 9.82 8.41 3.37
C ALA A 12 10.06 8.57 4.87
N LEU A 13 11.29 8.44 5.37
CA LEU A 13 11.55 8.22 6.79
C LEU A 13 10.95 9.32 7.68
N PHE A 14 11.30 10.58 7.47
CA PHE A 14 10.86 11.67 8.35
C PHE A 14 9.36 11.95 8.23
N ILE A 15 8.81 11.96 7.01
CA ILE A 15 7.37 12.15 6.82
C ILE A 15 6.58 10.99 7.46
N SER A 16 7.11 9.76 7.38
CA SER A 16 6.56 8.58 8.05
C SER A 16 6.57 8.76 9.56
N THR A 17 7.70 9.20 10.14
CA THR A 17 7.80 9.45 11.59
C THR A 17 6.79 10.52 12.05
N GLU A 18 6.59 11.60 11.28
CA GLU A 18 5.58 12.61 11.63
C GLU A 18 4.15 12.05 11.59
N HIS A 19 3.82 11.21 10.60
CA HIS A 19 2.51 10.56 10.51
C HIS A 19 2.33 9.45 11.55
N GLN A 20 3.40 8.75 11.96
CA GLN A 20 3.34 7.81 13.07
C GLN A 20 3.10 8.52 14.40
N ALA A 21 3.74 9.65 14.64
CA ALA A 21 3.42 10.48 15.80
C ALA A 21 1.94 10.93 15.78
N ARG A 22 1.42 11.30 14.61
CA ARG A 22 0.00 11.64 14.45
C ARG A 22 -0.92 10.46 14.69
N LEU A 23 -0.59 9.27 14.18
CA LEU A 23 -1.36 8.06 14.44
C LEU A 23 -1.36 7.71 15.93
N ALA A 24 -0.21 7.79 16.60
CA ALA A 24 -0.12 7.55 18.04
C ALA A 24 -0.97 8.53 18.87
N GLU A 25 -1.04 9.81 18.47
CA GLU A 25 -1.95 10.80 19.07
C GLU A 25 -3.43 10.42 18.91
N LEU A 26 -3.81 9.81 17.77
CA LEU A 26 -5.18 9.39 17.50
C LEU A 26 -5.54 8.08 18.21
N THR A 27 -4.62 7.11 18.21
CA THR A 27 -4.82 5.79 18.81
C THR A 27 -4.88 5.90 20.33
N GLY A 28 -3.94 6.61 20.97
CA GLY A 28 -3.84 6.60 22.44
C GLY A 28 -3.79 5.17 23.00
N ASP A 29 -4.66 4.88 23.96
CA ASP A 29 -4.86 3.53 24.55
C ASP A 29 -6.08 2.80 23.95
N SER A 30 -6.55 3.21 22.78
CA SER A 30 -7.79 2.69 22.18
C SER A 30 -7.56 1.33 21.51
N ASP A 31 -8.55 0.45 21.65
CA ASP A 31 -8.67 -0.77 20.85
C ASP A 31 -8.94 -0.43 19.37
N TRP A 32 -8.74 -1.41 18.49
CA TRP A 32 -8.95 -1.26 17.05
C TRP A 32 -9.73 -2.44 16.46
N ASP A 33 -10.44 -2.16 15.37
CA ASP A 33 -11.15 -3.13 14.56
C ASP A 33 -10.92 -2.82 13.07
N VAL A 34 -10.83 -3.87 12.24
CA VAL A 34 -10.68 -3.69 10.79
C VAL A 34 -11.66 -4.56 10.01
N ASP A 35 -12.43 -3.92 9.14
CA ASP A 35 -13.31 -4.56 8.17
C ASP A 35 -12.80 -4.25 6.77
N PHE A 36 -12.35 -5.28 6.04
CA PHE A 36 -11.92 -5.12 4.66
C PHE A 36 -13.07 -5.14 3.65
N SER A 37 -14.25 -5.68 4.02
CA SER A 37 -15.42 -5.71 3.14
C SER A 37 -16.06 -4.33 2.99
N ALA A 38 -16.09 -3.57 4.09
CA ALA A 38 -16.35 -2.14 4.11
C ALA A 38 -15.07 -1.44 4.60
N PRO A 39 -14.07 -1.20 3.71
CA PRO A 39 -12.70 -0.83 4.06
C PRO A 39 -12.61 0.29 5.10
N SER A 40 -12.62 -0.11 6.37
CA SER A 40 -12.70 0.75 7.53
C SER A 40 -11.83 0.17 8.62
N PHE A 41 -10.91 0.99 9.08
CA PHE A 41 -10.10 0.75 10.26
C PHE A 41 -10.60 1.69 11.35
N THR A 42 -11.19 1.12 12.39
CA THR A 42 -11.85 1.87 13.45
C THR A 42 -10.99 1.85 14.70
N LEU A 43 -10.53 3.03 15.11
CA LEU A 43 -9.99 3.25 16.44
C LEU A 43 -11.16 3.50 17.40
N GLN A 44 -11.24 2.69 18.45
CA GLN A 44 -12.29 2.75 19.47
C GLN A 44 -12.00 3.84 20.52
N SER A 45 -11.54 5.00 20.05
CA SER A 45 -11.34 6.21 20.85
C SER A 45 -12.67 6.92 21.14
N ASP A 46 -12.65 7.96 21.99
CA ASP A 46 -13.79 8.85 22.21
C ASP A 46 -13.45 10.29 21.78
N PRO A 47 -14.01 10.80 20.66
CA PRO A 47 -14.90 10.11 19.73
C PRO A 47 -14.15 9.09 18.85
N SER A 48 -14.85 8.06 18.39
CA SER A 48 -14.26 7.02 17.54
C SER A 48 -13.77 7.60 16.21
N VAL A 49 -12.61 7.12 15.76
CA VAL A 49 -11.96 7.54 14.52
C VAL A 49 -11.99 6.39 13.52
N SER A 50 -12.65 6.61 12.38
CA SER A 50 -12.60 5.69 11.24
C SER A 50 -11.62 6.21 10.19
N LEU A 51 -10.74 5.30 9.74
CA LEU A 51 -9.70 5.50 8.73
C LEU A 51 -9.91 4.49 7.59
N THR A 52 -9.35 4.77 6.42
CA THR A 52 -9.36 3.84 5.29
C THR A 52 -8.11 2.95 5.34
N PRO A 53 -8.25 1.62 5.50
CA PRO A 53 -7.13 0.69 5.47
C PRO A 53 -6.81 0.27 4.04
N SER A 54 -5.52 0.14 3.76
CA SER A 54 -4.99 -0.55 2.60
C SER A 54 -4.03 -1.64 3.04
N LEU A 55 -4.31 -2.88 2.67
CA LEU A 55 -3.49 -4.02 3.00
C LEU A 55 -2.28 -4.06 2.07
N LEU A 56 -1.08 -3.88 2.63
CA LEU A 56 0.15 -3.87 1.85
C LEU A 56 0.66 -5.30 1.60
N GLY A 57 0.68 -6.10 2.65
CA GLY A 57 1.18 -7.47 2.63
C GLY A 57 1.19 -8.07 4.04
N THR A 58 1.64 -9.31 4.13
CA THR A 58 1.75 -10.04 5.39
C THR A 58 3.16 -10.55 5.62
N GLU A 59 3.58 -10.45 6.87
CA GLU A 59 4.82 -11.01 7.40
C GLU A 59 4.47 -12.26 8.21
N SER A 60 5.10 -13.39 7.90
CA SER A 60 4.93 -14.64 8.65
C SER A 60 6.28 -15.13 9.14
N GLU A 61 6.50 -15.07 10.46
CA GLU A 61 7.72 -15.60 11.09
C GLU A 61 7.80 -17.12 10.93
N GLN A 62 6.65 -17.81 11.02
CA GLN A 62 6.58 -19.27 10.85
C GLN A 62 6.96 -19.72 9.45
N ARG A 63 6.55 -18.97 8.41
CA ARG A 63 6.90 -19.28 7.02
C ARG A 63 8.26 -18.71 6.62
N GLY A 64 8.77 -17.72 7.37
CA GLY A 64 9.98 -17.01 7.02
C GLY A 64 9.84 -16.20 5.72
N SER A 65 8.64 -15.68 5.44
CA SER A 65 8.39 -14.90 4.23
C SER A 65 7.51 -13.66 4.44
N TRP A 66 7.72 -12.68 3.58
CA TRP A 66 6.82 -11.57 3.32
C TRP A 66 6.06 -11.84 2.01
N ILE A 67 4.75 -11.65 2.02
CA ILE A 67 3.89 -11.80 0.84
C ILE A 67 3.14 -10.50 0.60
N TRP A 68 3.22 -9.97 -0.62
CA TRP A 68 2.44 -8.80 -1.01
C TRP A 68 0.97 -9.15 -1.21
N SER A 69 0.07 -8.21 -0.87
CA SER A 69 -1.37 -8.43 -1.03
C SER A 69 -1.82 -8.47 -2.49
N TRP A 70 -0.98 -7.99 -3.42
CA TRP A 70 -1.22 -8.09 -4.85
C TRP A 70 -0.87 -9.48 -5.44
N GLN A 71 -0.21 -10.37 -4.68
CA GLN A 71 0.18 -11.71 -5.19
C GLN A 71 -1.04 -12.52 -5.66
N GLU A 72 -2.15 -12.49 -4.91
CA GLU A 72 -3.40 -13.14 -5.29
C GLU A 72 -4.56 -12.14 -5.18
N LEU A 73 -4.87 -11.48 -6.30
CA LEU A 73 -5.95 -10.50 -6.40
C LEU A 73 -7.32 -11.18 -6.53
N GLY A 74 -8.36 -10.41 -6.19
CA GLY A 74 -9.76 -10.86 -6.21
C GLY A 74 -10.20 -11.63 -4.96
N HIS A 75 -9.32 -11.79 -3.96
CA HIS A 75 -9.68 -12.28 -2.63
C HIS A 75 -10.12 -11.17 -1.67
N PHE A 76 -9.51 -9.99 -1.79
CA PHE A 76 -9.93 -8.77 -1.08
C PHE A 76 -10.56 -7.78 -2.07
N PRO A 77 -11.40 -6.83 -1.61
CA PRO A 77 -11.87 -5.75 -2.47
C PRO A 77 -10.72 -4.97 -3.09
N ASP A 78 -10.88 -4.55 -4.35
CA ASP A 78 -9.80 -3.95 -5.14
C ASP A 78 -9.22 -2.70 -4.46
N ALA A 79 -10.07 -1.92 -3.79
CA ALA A 79 -9.67 -0.75 -3.01
C ALA A 79 -8.71 -1.06 -1.86
N VAL A 80 -8.84 -2.23 -1.23
CA VAL A 80 -7.99 -2.66 -0.11
C VAL A 80 -6.56 -2.98 -0.58
N VAL A 81 -6.41 -3.50 -1.80
CA VAL A 81 -5.12 -3.98 -2.34
C VAL A 81 -4.51 -3.06 -3.38
N ALA A 82 -5.24 -2.04 -3.86
CA ALA A 82 -4.79 -1.09 -4.88
C ALA A 82 -3.46 -0.39 -4.52
N VAL A 83 -3.24 -0.10 -3.23
CA VAL A 83 -2.00 0.54 -2.76
C VAL A 83 -0.79 -0.38 -2.90
N ALA A 84 -0.98 -1.69 -2.70
CA ALA A 84 0.08 -2.66 -2.94
C ALA A 84 0.37 -2.79 -4.45
N VAL A 85 -0.66 -2.74 -5.30
CA VAL A 85 -0.49 -2.66 -6.76
C VAL A 85 0.26 -1.38 -7.16
N GLN A 86 -0.07 -0.24 -6.57
CA GLN A 86 0.67 1.01 -6.82
C GLN A 86 2.15 0.88 -6.46
N ALA A 87 2.47 0.24 -5.32
CA ALA A 87 3.84 -0.04 -4.94
C ALA A 87 4.56 -0.96 -5.94
N ARG A 88 3.87 -1.97 -6.50
CA ARG A 88 4.39 -2.85 -7.56
C ARG A 88 4.72 -2.06 -8.82
N GLU A 89 3.77 -1.31 -9.37
CA GLU A 89 3.96 -0.53 -10.60
C GLU A 89 5.11 0.48 -10.46
N ALA A 90 5.19 1.15 -9.30
CA ALA A 90 6.29 2.05 -9.00
C ALA A 90 7.63 1.31 -8.86
N GLY A 91 7.63 0.13 -8.22
CA GLY A 91 8.79 -0.76 -8.11
C GLY A 91 9.35 -1.15 -9.46
N GLU A 92 8.50 -1.59 -10.38
CA GLU A 92 8.87 -1.93 -11.76
C GLU A 92 9.43 -0.72 -12.50
N SER A 93 8.76 0.44 -12.44
CA SER A 93 9.20 1.66 -13.11
C SER A 93 10.53 2.20 -12.57
N LEU A 94 10.80 2.02 -11.29
CA LEU A 94 12.01 2.50 -10.61
C LEU A 94 13.13 1.45 -10.58
N GLY A 95 12.86 0.21 -10.98
CA GLY A 95 13.79 -0.92 -10.89
C GLY A 95 14.07 -1.40 -9.47
N VAL A 96 13.14 -1.20 -8.54
CA VAL A 96 13.22 -1.66 -7.14
C VAL A 96 12.54 -3.03 -7.04
N GLN A 97 13.33 -4.09 -7.15
CA GLN A 97 12.83 -5.47 -7.25
C GLN A 97 12.07 -5.93 -6.00
N GLU A 98 12.42 -5.40 -4.83
CA GLU A 98 11.76 -5.74 -3.57
C GLU A 98 10.29 -5.30 -3.53
N LEU A 99 9.90 -4.30 -4.33
CA LEU A 99 8.49 -3.88 -4.47
C LEU A 99 7.74 -4.63 -5.58
N ALA A 100 8.47 -5.30 -6.49
CA ALA A 100 7.93 -5.99 -7.65
C ALA A 100 8.00 -7.53 -7.57
N THR A 101 8.58 -8.08 -6.50
CA THR A 101 8.69 -9.52 -6.28
C THR A 101 7.56 -10.00 -5.37
N ASP A 102 6.76 -10.96 -5.82
CA ASP A 102 5.55 -11.47 -5.14
C ASP A 102 5.77 -11.86 -3.68
N GLU A 103 6.85 -12.59 -3.42
CA GLU A 103 7.20 -13.16 -2.12
C GLU A 103 8.70 -13.00 -1.87
N LEU A 104 9.05 -12.55 -0.67
CA LEU A 104 10.42 -12.29 -0.25
C LEU A 104 10.76 -13.14 0.96
N ILE A 105 11.99 -13.65 1.02
CA ILE A 105 12.52 -14.31 2.21
C ILE A 105 12.60 -13.25 3.32
N LEU A 106 12.03 -13.58 4.49
CA LEU A 106 11.99 -12.67 5.61
C LEU A 106 13.39 -12.47 6.18
N SER A 107 13.75 -11.19 6.38
CA SER A 107 14.92 -10.79 7.14
C SER A 107 14.48 -9.85 8.25
N GLU A 108 15.33 -9.63 9.25
CA GLU A 108 15.07 -8.66 10.31
C GLU A 108 14.67 -7.29 9.72
N GLY A 109 13.55 -6.75 10.21
CA GLY A 109 13.01 -5.45 9.81
C GLY A 109 12.57 -5.34 8.34
N LEU A 110 12.53 -6.43 7.56
CA LEU A 110 12.15 -6.37 6.14
C LEU A 110 10.76 -5.76 5.94
N ALA A 111 9.75 -6.23 6.67
CA ALA A 111 8.39 -5.75 6.52
C ALA A 111 8.26 -4.24 6.77
N ARG A 112 8.97 -3.71 7.79
CA ARG A 112 9.06 -2.27 8.03
C ARG A 112 9.77 -1.52 6.90
N ARG A 113 10.87 -2.06 6.37
CA ARG A 113 11.61 -1.46 5.24
C ARG A 113 10.76 -1.39 3.97
N LEU A 114 10.06 -2.47 3.61
CA LEU A 114 9.13 -2.50 2.48
C LEU A 114 7.98 -1.51 2.68
N THR A 115 7.46 -1.43 3.91
CA THR A 115 6.40 -0.48 4.26
C THR A 115 6.88 0.96 4.09
N LEU A 116 8.05 1.33 4.62
CA LEU A 116 8.62 2.67 4.42
C LEU A 116 8.82 3.01 2.94
N ALA A 117 9.36 2.08 2.15
CA ALA A 117 9.53 2.28 0.72
C ALA A 117 8.18 2.45 -0.01
N ALA A 118 7.15 1.66 0.35
CA ALA A 118 5.82 1.80 -0.21
C ALA A 118 5.21 3.18 0.08
N LYS A 119 5.45 3.76 1.27
CA LYS A 119 4.98 5.13 1.60
C LYS A 119 5.55 6.19 0.65
N ALA A 120 6.81 6.05 0.23
CA ALA A 120 7.44 6.99 -0.68
C ALA A 120 6.74 7.05 -2.05
N VAL A 121 6.21 5.92 -2.52
CA VAL A 121 5.60 5.77 -3.85
C VAL A 121 4.08 5.80 -3.86
N THR A 122 3.44 5.73 -2.69
CA THR A 122 1.97 5.78 -2.56
C THR A 122 1.47 7.09 -1.97
N GLY A 123 2.30 7.77 -1.18
CA GLY A 123 1.91 9.00 -0.49
C GLY A 123 1.00 8.79 0.72
N ILE A 124 0.79 7.54 1.14
CA ILE A 124 0.06 7.19 2.36
C ILE A 124 1.09 6.89 3.44
N TYR A 125 1.25 7.78 4.42
CA TYR A 125 2.42 7.77 5.31
C TYR A 125 2.16 7.15 6.68
N ALA A 126 0.90 6.92 7.07
CA ALA A 126 0.57 6.18 8.29
C ALA A 126 0.49 4.68 7.99
N HIS A 127 1.02 3.85 8.89
CA HIS A 127 0.94 2.41 8.82
C HIS A 127 0.57 1.81 10.18
N TYR A 128 -0.04 0.63 10.16
CA TYR A 128 -0.37 -0.14 11.34
C TYR A 128 -0.07 -1.63 11.11
N PRO A 129 0.87 -2.24 11.87
CA PRO A 129 1.08 -3.68 11.85
C PRO A 129 0.02 -4.41 12.71
N ALA A 130 -0.99 -4.99 12.06
CA ALA A 130 -2.07 -5.74 12.69
C ALA A 130 -1.74 -7.23 12.82
N THR A 131 -1.80 -7.78 14.03
CA THR A 131 -1.62 -9.23 14.26
C THR A 131 -2.86 -9.98 13.75
N ALA A 132 -2.70 -10.87 12.77
CA ALA A 132 -3.80 -11.60 12.13
C ALA A 132 -4.05 -13.01 12.71
N GLY A 133 -3.27 -13.40 13.74
CA GLY A 133 -3.26 -14.76 14.29
C GLY A 133 -2.20 -15.65 13.64
N GLY A 134 -1.95 -16.83 14.21
CA GLY A 134 -1.04 -17.84 13.60
C GLY A 134 0.42 -17.40 13.39
N GLY A 135 0.91 -16.37 14.12
CA GLY A 135 2.24 -15.79 13.90
C GLY A 135 2.35 -14.99 12.60
N VAL A 136 1.22 -14.53 12.06
CA VAL A 136 1.13 -13.67 10.89
C VAL A 136 0.76 -12.25 11.30
N ARG A 137 1.42 -11.28 10.67
CA ARG A 137 1.17 -9.85 10.85
C ARG A 137 0.83 -9.22 9.51
N ALA A 138 -0.36 -8.66 9.41
CA ALA A 138 -0.80 -7.85 8.27
C ALA A 138 -0.28 -6.42 8.44
N TRP A 139 0.35 -5.88 7.40
CA TRP A 139 0.84 -4.51 7.39
C TRP A 139 -0.12 -3.64 6.60
N LEU A 140 -0.74 -2.68 7.29
CA LEU A 140 -1.73 -1.77 6.71
C LEU A 140 -1.12 -0.39 6.51
N LEU A 141 -1.43 0.26 5.40
CA LEU A 141 -1.33 1.72 5.28
C LEU A 141 -2.70 2.32 5.59
N LEU A 142 -2.72 3.40 6.36
CA LEU A 142 -3.94 4.07 6.83
C LEU A 142 -4.03 5.47 6.21
N ASP A 143 -5.17 5.79 5.63
CA ASP A 143 -5.48 7.11 5.10
C ASP A 143 -6.76 7.69 5.74
N GLY A 144 -6.90 9.01 5.69
CA GLY A 144 -8.04 9.72 6.27
C GLY A 144 -7.75 11.20 6.53
N PRO A 145 -8.79 12.05 6.64
CA PRO A 145 -8.63 13.49 6.89
C PRO A 145 -7.88 13.81 8.20
N GLN A 146 -7.84 12.87 9.14
CA GLN A 146 -7.15 13.01 10.43
C GLN A 146 -5.62 13.08 10.28
N PHE A 147 -5.09 12.66 9.12
CA PHE A 147 -3.68 12.75 8.76
C PHE A 147 -3.32 14.03 8.01
N GLU A 148 -4.27 14.96 7.81
CA GLU A 148 -3.94 16.31 7.35
C GLU A 148 -3.08 17.01 8.41
N LEU A 149 -1.81 17.19 8.09
CA LEU A 149 -0.85 17.84 8.97
C LEU A 149 -1.00 19.37 8.91
N PRO A 150 -0.85 20.07 10.05
CA PRO A 150 -0.78 21.53 10.04
C PRO A 150 0.45 22.02 9.26
N GLU A 151 0.56 23.34 9.05
CA GLU A 151 1.75 23.94 8.46
C GLU A 151 3.03 23.48 9.19
N PRO A 152 4.12 23.24 8.45
CA PRO A 152 5.36 22.79 9.06
C PRO A 152 5.93 23.87 9.98
N THR A 153 6.35 23.47 11.18
CA THR A 153 7.03 24.35 12.14
C THR A 153 8.44 23.85 12.42
N VAL A 154 9.39 24.76 12.67
CA VAL A 154 10.78 24.38 12.98
C VAL A 154 10.87 23.44 14.18
N GLN A 155 10.04 23.67 15.20
CA GLN A 155 10.01 22.81 16.39
C GLN A 155 9.59 21.38 16.05
N ARG A 156 8.50 21.22 15.28
CA ARG A 156 7.97 19.90 14.92
C ARG A 156 8.94 19.19 13.97
N MET A 157 9.48 19.89 12.98
CA MET A 157 10.46 19.33 12.05
C MET A 157 11.73 18.86 12.77
N GLY A 158 12.30 19.69 13.66
CA GLY A 158 13.45 19.32 14.47
C GLY A 158 13.21 18.09 15.34
N ARG A 159 12.04 18.02 15.99
CA ARG A 159 11.65 16.86 16.81
C ARG A 159 11.52 15.58 15.98
N VAL A 160 10.85 15.65 14.83
CA VAL A 160 10.66 14.52 13.92
C VAL A 160 12.00 13.98 13.43
N MET A 161 12.91 14.86 12.99
CA MET A 161 14.25 14.45 12.56
C MET A 161 15.02 13.78 13.72
N ALA A 162 15.07 14.41 14.89
CA ALA A 162 15.76 13.85 16.05
C ALA A 162 15.21 12.46 16.45
N GLN A 163 13.89 12.27 16.40
CA GLN A 163 13.24 10.98 16.71
C GLN A 163 13.53 9.92 15.66
N ALA A 164 13.39 10.26 14.37
CA ALA A 164 13.61 9.32 13.28
C ALA A 164 15.06 8.81 13.25
N LEU A 165 16.04 9.67 13.55
CA LEU A 165 17.45 9.31 13.57
C LEU A 165 17.80 8.28 14.67
N GLN A 166 17.03 8.20 15.75
CA GLN A 166 17.24 7.20 16.81
C GLN A 166 16.96 5.77 16.32
N THR A 167 16.20 5.61 15.23
CA THR A 167 15.87 4.29 14.68
C THR A 167 17.02 3.65 13.90
N GLY A 168 18.07 4.41 13.54
CA GLY A 168 19.17 3.93 12.70
C GLY A 168 18.75 3.48 11.29
N THR A 169 17.53 3.81 10.85
CA THR A 169 16.97 3.34 9.57
C THR A 169 17.42 4.20 8.38
N ALA A 170 17.73 5.48 8.62
CA ALA A 170 18.23 6.37 7.59
C ALA A 170 19.69 6.05 7.27
N VAL A 171 20.00 5.91 5.98
CA VAL A 171 21.39 5.77 5.51
C VAL A 171 21.86 7.11 4.93
N HIS A 172 21.07 7.71 4.03
CA HIS A 172 21.38 9.00 3.42
C HIS A 172 20.52 10.11 4.02
N HIS A 173 21.00 10.74 5.10
CA HIS A 173 20.19 11.74 5.82
C HIS A 173 19.92 12.97 4.96
N GLN A 174 20.85 13.34 4.06
CA GLN A 174 20.64 14.45 3.11
C GLN A 174 19.39 14.23 2.24
N ARG A 175 19.20 13.00 1.74
CA ARG A 175 18.02 12.62 0.95
C ARG A 175 16.76 12.67 1.79
N ALA A 176 16.82 12.16 3.02
CA ALA A 176 15.68 12.19 3.94
C ALA A 176 15.24 13.62 4.27
N VAL A 177 16.19 14.52 4.50
CA VAL A 177 15.96 15.96 4.75
C VAL A 177 15.36 16.64 3.52
N ASP A 178 15.94 16.44 2.33
CA ASP A 178 15.46 17.03 1.07
C ASP A 178 14.03 16.58 0.76
N SER A 179 13.75 15.28 0.88
CA SER A 179 12.42 14.72 0.69
C SER A 179 11.42 15.29 1.71
N TYR A 180 11.78 15.31 3.00
CA TYR A 180 10.89 15.80 4.04
C TYR A 180 10.52 17.27 3.87
N ALA A 181 11.48 18.13 3.54
CA ALA A 181 11.22 19.55 3.27
C ALA A 181 10.22 19.70 2.10
N ARG A 182 10.46 18.99 0.98
CA ARG A 182 9.58 19.00 -0.18
C ARG A 182 8.17 18.48 0.14
N LEU A 183 8.05 17.37 0.85
CA LEU A 183 6.76 16.77 1.19
C LEU A 183 5.94 17.63 2.15
N ARG A 184 6.61 18.38 3.04
CA ARG A 184 5.96 19.31 3.97
C ARG A 184 5.69 20.68 3.39
N GLY A 185 6.24 21.00 2.22
CA GLY A 185 6.13 22.33 1.62
C GLY A 185 7.05 23.36 2.30
N ALA A 186 8.09 22.90 2.99
CA ALA A 186 9.16 23.75 3.48
C ALA A 186 10.17 24.00 2.35
N HIS A 187 10.87 25.13 2.42
CA HIS A 187 11.97 25.40 1.51
C HIS A 187 13.27 24.80 2.05
N ILE A 188 14.11 24.24 1.19
CA ILE A 188 15.46 23.78 1.55
C ILE A 188 16.48 24.35 0.58
N THR A 189 17.56 24.89 1.11
CA THR A 189 18.75 25.27 0.34
C THR A 189 20.00 24.58 0.89
N TRP A 190 20.97 24.37 0.03
CA TRP A 190 22.26 23.78 0.35
C TRP A 190 23.34 24.83 0.14
N ASP A 191 24.06 25.18 1.21
CA ASP A 191 25.23 26.07 1.11
C ASP A 191 26.43 25.29 0.57
N THR A 192 26.59 24.05 1.06
CA THR A 192 27.59 23.07 0.64
C THR A 192 26.99 21.67 0.81
N GLU A 193 27.70 20.61 0.41
CA GLU A 193 27.27 19.24 0.74
C GLU A 193 27.22 18.98 2.27
N ALA A 194 27.93 19.78 3.06
CA ALA A 194 27.99 19.63 4.52
C ALA A 194 26.99 20.50 5.29
N CYS A 195 26.20 21.36 4.62
CA CYS A 195 25.31 22.31 5.30
C CYS A 195 24.05 22.61 4.50
N ALA A 196 22.88 22.47 5.13
CA ALA A 196 21.58 22.85 4.58
C ALA A 196 20.81 23.77 5.52
N ILE A 197 19.96 24.63 4.96
CA ILE A 197 18.99 25.44 5.70
C ILE A 197 17.59 25.08 5.23
N ILE A 198 16.75 24.61 6.16
CA ILE A 198 15.32 24.38 5.95
C ILE A 198 14.55 25.59 6.50
N THR A 199 13.76 26.25 5.67
CA THR A 199 12.87 27.35 6.09
C THR A 199 11.42 26.87 6.14
N ALA A 200 10.77 27.07 7.27
CA ALA A 200 9.37 26.81 7.55
C ALA A 200 8.63 28.15 7.78
N VAL A 201 7.32 28.11 8.07
CA VAL A 201 6.51 29.33 8.20
C VAL A 201 6.87 30.17 9.43
N ASP A 202 7.44 29.54 10.46
CA ASP A 202 7.73 30.14 11.77
C ASP A 202 9.23 30.36 12.03
N GLY A 203 10.11 29.99 11.08
CA GLY A 203 11.56 30.12 11.24
C GLY A 203 12.36 29.24 10.30
N ALA A 204 13.64 29.04 10.60
CA ALA A 204 14.49 28.09 9.89
C ALA A 204 15.35 27.23 10.80
N LEU A 205 15.79 26.08 10.27
CA LEU A 205 16.76 25.18 10.87
C LEU A 205 17.99 25.09 9.98
N ARG A 206 19.18 25.21 10.57
CA ARG A 206 20.45 24.84 9.94
C ARG A 206 20.82 23.42 10.35
N LEU A 207 21.23 22.63 9.37
CA LEU A 207 21.65 21.25 9.54
C LEU A 207 23.09 21.10 9.05
N TRP A 208 23.91 20.42 9.83
CA TRP A 208 25.26 20.03 9.43
C TRP A 208 25.32 18.54 9.13
N PHE A 209 26.13 18.19 8.15
CA PHE A 209 26.29 16.82 7.69
C PHE A 209 27.78 16.44 7.68
N ASP A 210 28.06 15.22 8.13
CA ASP A 210 29.33 14.53 7.92
C ASP A 210 29.04 13.11 7.43
N ASP A 211 29.78 12.66 6.42
CA ASP A 211 29.53 11.38 5.74
C ASP A 211 28.04 11.12 5.42
N GLN A 212 27.37 12.17 4.90
CA GLN A 212 25.94 12.18 4.56
C GLN A 212 24.97 12.00 5.74
N LYS A 213 25.47 12.06 6.97
CA LYS A 213 24.69 11.95 8.22
C LYS A 213 24.62 13.30 8.93
N ILE A 214 23.46 13.61 9.48
CA ILE A 214 23.25 14.79 10.32
C ILE A 214 24.11 14.69 11.58
N THR A 215 24.93 15.70 11.82
CA THR A 215 25.77 15.85 13.03
C THR A 215 25.28 16.94 13.96
N GLY A 216 24.48 17.89 13.46
CA GLY A 216 23.91 18.98 14.26
C GLY A 216 22.67 19.58 13.62
N ILE A 217 21.78 20.10 14.46
CA ILE A 217 20.57 20.85 14.07
C ILE A 217 20.47 22.05 15.00
N GLU A 218 20.42 23.26 14.45
CA GLU A 218 20.27 24.51 15.20
C GLU A 218 19.25 25.45 14.54
N ALA A 219 18.77 26.43 15.29
CA ALA A 219 17.93 27.49 14.73
C ALA A 219 18.74 28.38 13.78
N ALA A 220 18.08 28.87 12.73
CA ALA A 220 18.67 29.76 11.74
C ALA A 220 17.68 30.86 11.33
N GLU A 221 18.19 31.88 10.65
CA GLU A 221 17.35 32.89 10.02
C GLU A 221 16.72 32.35 8.72
N PRO A 222 15.43 32.63 8.45
CA PRO A 222 14.79 32.32 7.18
C PRO A 222 15.57 32.87 5.99
N VAL A 223 15.78 32.03 4.97
CA VAL A 223 16.51 32.42 3.74
C VAL A 223 15.59 32.78 2.58
N VAL A 224 14.28 32.58 2.73
CA VAL A 224 13.27 32.86 1.71
C VAL A 224 12.05 33.56 2.32
N ASP A 225 11.29 34.24 1.48
CA ASP A 225 10.06 34.93 1.87
C ASP A 225 8.83 34.00 1.88
N SER A 226 7.68 34.55 2.30
CA SER A 226 6.41 33.82 2.35
C SER A 226 5.87 33.43 0.97
N ARG A 227 6.24 34.16 -0.10
CA ARG A 227 5.82 33.84 -1.46
C ARG A 227 6.51 32.56 -1.94
N GLU A 228 7.79 32.40 -1.62
CA GLU A 228 8.53 31.18 -1.94
C GLU A 228 8.02 29.98 -1.13
N LEU A 229 7.78 30.15 0.18
CA LEU A 229 7.16 29.10 0.98
C LEU A 229 5.79 28.67 0.43
N ALA A 230 4.97 29.61 -0.05
CA ALA A 230 3.71 29.30 -0.71
C ALA A 230 3.90 28.53 -2.03
N ARG A 231 4.99 28.75 -2.78
CA ARG A 231 5.34 27.93 -3.96
C ARG A 231 5.72 26.51 -3.53
N CYS A 232 6.54 26.34 -2.51
CA CYS A 232 6.90 25.03 -1.96
C CYS A 232 5.66 24.25 -1.48
N ALA A 233 4.75 24.92 -0.77
CA ALA A 233 3.49 24.32 -0.30
C ALA A 233 2.60 23.85 -1.47
N ARG A 234 2.50 24.62 -2.56
CA ARG A 234 1.79 24.19 -3.78
C ARG A 234 2.45 22.99 -4.44
N ALA A 235 3.77 23.00 -4.58
CA ALA A 235 4.50 21.86 -5.15
C ALA A 235 4.30 20.58 -4.33
N ALA A 236 4.25 20.69 -3.00
CA ALA A 236 3.94 19.57 -2.11
C ALA A 236 2.51 19.04 -2.32
N ALA A 237 1.54 19.93 -2.49
CA ALA A 237 0.15 19.57 -2.76
C ALA A 237 -0.01 18.89 -4.14
N GLU A 238 0.63 19.42 -5.17
CA GLU A 238 0.66 18.85 -6.52
C GLU A 238 1.31 17.46 -6.53
N HIS A 239 2.40 17.27 -5.77
CA HIS A 239 3.02 15.97 -5.61
C HIS A 239 2.08 14.94 -4.98
N ARG A 240 1.38 15.31 -3.88
CA ARG A 240 0.38 14.44 -3.26
C ARG A 240 -0.77 14.13 -4.21
N GLN A 241 -1.21 15.09 -5.01
CA GLN A 241 -2.26 14.87 -6.01
C GLN A 241 -1.81 13.86 -7.08
N ARG A 242 -0.59 14.00 -7.59
CA ARG A 242 -0.03 13.05 -8.57
C ARG A 242 -0.01 11.62 -8.04
N LEU A 243 0.46 11.41 -6.80
CA LEU A 243 0.46 10.07 -6.18
C LEU A 243 -0.97 9.51 -6.01
N ARG A 244 -1.97 10.35 -5.73
CA ARG A 244 -3.37 9.91 -5.68
C ARG A 244 -3.94 9.56 -7.05
N GLU A 245 -3.51 10.24 -8.10
CA GLU A 245 -3.90 9.92 -9.48
C GLU A 245 -3.28 8.58 -9.92
N GLU A 246 -2.01 8.35 -9.59
CA GLU A 246 -1.34 7.05 -9.76
C GLU A 246 -2.07 5.94 -8.97
N GLY A 247 -2.50 6.22 -7.74
CA GLY A 247 -3.30 5.28 -6.94
C GLY A 247 -4.67 4.95 -7.55
N ARG A 248 -5.32 5.90 -8.22
CA ARG A 248 -6.57 5.64 -8.96
C ARG A 248 -6.34 4.74 -10.18
N GLU A 249 -5.19 4.86 -10.84
CA GLU A 249 -4.83 3.95 -11.92
C GLU A 249 -4.51 2.56 -11.39
N ALA A 250 -3.74 2.46 -10.29
CA ALA A 250 -3.48 1.20 -9.62
C ALA A 250 -4.77 0.48 -9.17
N LEU A 251 -5.79 1.23 -8.74
CA LEU A 251 -7.11 0.67 -8.44
C LEU A 251 -7.77 0.04 -9.68
N ARG A 252 -7.71 0.68 -10.85
CA ARG A 252 -8.23 0.11 -12.09
C ARG A 252 -7.47 -1.14 -12.50
N LEU A 253 -6.15 -1.14 -12.34
CA LEU A 253 -5.30 -2.30 -12.61
C LEU A 253 -5.63 -3.46 -11.67
N ALA A 254 -5.75 -3.18 -10.37
CA ALA A 254 -6.15 -4.16 -9.35
C ALA A 254 -7.49 -4.82 -9.70
N ALA A 255 -8.50 -4.01 -10.06
CA ALA A 255 -9.81 -4.52 -10.46
C ALA A 255 -9.76 -5.38 -11.72
N ALA A 256 -9.05 -4.91 -12.77
CA ALA A 256 -8.93 -5.64 -14.02
C ALA A 256 -8.18 -6.97 -13.86
N GLU A 257 -7.11 -6.97 -13.06
CA GLU A 257 -6.32 -8.17 -12.76
C GLU A 257 -7.04 -9.12 -11.82
N GLY A 258 -7.67 -8.61 -10.76
CA GLY A 258 -8.47 -9.37 -9.82
C GLY A 258 -9.62 -10.13 -10.49
N GLU A 259 -10.33 -9.50 -11.44
CA GLU A 259 -11.37 -10.15 -12.22
C GLU A 259 -10.81 -11.26 -13.13
N ARG A 260 -9.65 -11.05 -13.77
CA ARG A 260 -8.98 -12.10 -14.56
C ARG A 260 -8.62 -13.31 -13.70
N GLN A 261 -8.02 -13.06 -12.53
CA GLN A 261 -7.62 -14.13 -11.61
C GLN A 261 -8.85 -14.86 -11.05
N ARG A 262 -9.94 -14.14 -10.73
CA ARG A 262 -11.21 -14.73 -10.27
C ARG A 262 -11.81 -15.68 -11.31
N ARG A 263 -11.94 -15.22 -12.56
CA ARG A 263 -12.45 -16.05 -13.66
C ARG A 263 -11.60 -17.28 -13.92
N ALA A 264 -10.27 -17.14 -13.86
CA ALA A 264 -9.37 -18.27 -14.01
C ALA A 264 -9.62 -19.34 -12.93
N ARG A 265 -9.76 -18.92 -11.66
CA ARG A 265 -10.08 -19.84 -10.55
C ARG A 265 -11.45 -20.52 -10.73
N GLU A 266 -12.48 -19.78 -11.14
CA GLU A 266 -13.81 -20.33 -11.43
C GLU A 266 -13.77 -21.38 -12.55
N GLN A 267 -12.99 -21.13 -13.61
CA GLN A 267 -12.78 -22.08 -14.70
C GLN A 267 -12.06 -23.34 -14.23
N GLU A 268 -10.96 -23.19 -13.49
CA GLU A 268 -10.23 -24.32 -12.92
C GLU A 268 -11.11 -25.17 -11.97
N GLU A 269 -11.95 -24.52 -11.17
CA GLU A 269 -12.91 -25.21 -10.30
C GLU A 269 -13.99 -25.92 -11.10
N ALA A 270 -14.58 -25.29 -12.12
CA ALA A 270 -15.55 -25.92 -13.00
C ALA A 270 -14.96 -27.14 -13.73
N GLU A 271 -13.73 -27.05 -14.23
CA GLU A 271 -13.00 -28.16 -14.84
C GLU A 271 -12.70 -29.28 -13.83
N ARG A 272 -12.36 -28.94 -12.59
CA ARG A 272 -12.18 -29.92 -11.52
C ARG A 272 -13.50 -30.65 -11.23
N VAL A 273 -14.60 -29.93 -11.09
CA VAL A 273 -15.94 -30.52 -10.85
C VAL A 273 -16.35 -31.40 -12.02
N ALA A 274 -16.16 -30.94 -13.27
CA ALA A 274 -16.45 -31.72 -14.47
C ALA A 274 -15.62 -33.01 -14.53
N ARG A 275 -14.32 -32.96 -14.22
CA ARG A 275 -13.46 -34.16 -14.14
C ARG A 275 -13.95 -35.15 -13.07
N THR A 276 -14.32 -34.65 -11.89
CA THR A 276 -14.86 -35.50 -10.82
C THR A 276 -16.19 -36.13 -11.23
N GLN A 277 -17.08 -35.37 -11.88
CA GLN A 277 -18.36 -35.89 -12.38
C GLN A 277 -18.17 -36.93 -13.49
N ALA A 278 -17.23 -36.70 -14.42
CA ALA A 278 -16.90 -37.68 -15.46
C ALA A 278 -16.37 -38.99 -14.86
N ALA A 279 -15.45 -38.92 -13.89
CA ALA A 279 -14.93 -40.10 -13.20
C ALA A 279 -16.02 -40.88 -12.44
N LEU A 280 -16.97 -40.18 -11.81
CA LEU A 280 -18.12 -40.81 -11.14
C LEU A 280 -19.09 -41.45 -12.15
N ALA A 281 -19.27 -40.86 -13.33
CA ALA A 281 -20.07 -41.44 -14.40
C ALA A 281 -19.43 -42.72 -14.94
N GLU A 282 -18.11 -42.72 -15.20
CA GLU A 282 -17.37 -43.92 -15.61
C GLU A 282 -17.47 -45.04 -14.58
N GLN A 283 -17.30 -44.75 -13.29
CA GLN A 283 -17.48 -45.75 -12.22
C GLN A 283 -18.90 -46.31 -12.18
N ARG A 284 -19.92 -45.49 -12.43
CA ARG A 284 -21.31 -45.93 -12.48
C ARG A 284 -21.57 -46.84 -13.68
N ASP A 285 -20.99 -46.53 -14.84
CA ASP A 285 -21.09 -47.35 -16.03
C ASP A 285 -20.38 -48.71 -15.82
N GLU A 286 -19.19 -48.71 -15.21
CA GLU A 286 -18.48 -49.93 -14.81
C GLU A 286 -19.31 -50.79 -13.83
N GLN A 287 -19.91 -50.17 -12.81
CA GLN A 287 -20.81 -50.87 -11.88
C GLN A 287 -22.07 -51.41 -12.56
N ALA A 288 -22.64 -50.68 -13.53
CA ALA A 288 -23.79 -51.13 -14.29
C ALA A 288 -23.46 -52.32 -15.20
N VAL A 289 -22.27 -52.33 -15.82
CA VAL A 289 -21.76 -53.45 -16.61
C VAL A 289 -21.52 -54.66 -15.71
N ALA A 290 -20.88 -54.49 -14.56
CA ALA A 290 -20.67 -55.56 -13.58
C ALA A 290 -22.02 -56.15 -13.11
N ALA A 291 -22.98 -55.31 -12.73
CA ALA A 291 -24.32 -55.74 -12.32
C ALA A 291 -25.14 -56.39 -13.45
N ALA A 292 -24.85 -56.07 -14.72
CA ALA A 292 -25.44 -56.75 -15.87
C ALA A 292 -24.80 -58.12 -16.11
N ALA A 293 -23.48 -58.23 -15.92
CA ALA A 293 -22.76 -59.51 -15.99
C ALA A 293 -23.21 -60.46 -14.86
N ASP A 294 -23.36 -59.96 -13.64
CA ASP A 294 -23.87 -60.74 -12.50
C ASP A 294 -25.30 -61.25 -12.76
N ARG A 295 -26.20 -60.39 -13.27
CA ARG A 295 -27.56 -60.81 -13.64
C ARG A 295 -27.60 -61.83 -14.77
N ALA A 296 -26.69 -61.74 -15.75
CA ALA A 296 -26.57 -62.73 -16.80
C ALA A 296 -26.03 -64.08 -16.29
N ALA A 297 -25.22 -64.07 -15.22
CA ALA A 297 -24.76 -65.28 -14.55
C ALA A 297 -25.85 -65.92 -13.66
N GLU A 298 -26.83 -65.16 -13.18
CA GLU A 298 -28.00 -65.65 -12.42
C GLU A 298 -29.11 -66.27 -13.30
N GLU A 299 -29.04 -66.17 -14.64
CA GLU A 299 -30.00 -66.79 -15.58
C GLU A 299 -29.70 -68.27 -15.95
N GLU A 300 -28.79 -68.95 -15.23
CA GLU A 300 -28.73 -70.42 -15.19
C GLU A 300 -29.58 -70.98 -14.02
N PRO A 301 -30.26 -72.13 -14.16
CA PRO A 301 -31.25 -72.57 -13.20
C PRO A 301 -30.59 -73.00 -11.89
N LEU A 302 -30.79 -72.20 -10.84
CA LEU A 302 -30.41 -72.54 -9.48
C LEU A 302 -31.33 -73.65 -8.93
N PRO A 303 -30.79 -74.73 -8.33
CA PRO A 303 -31.52 -75.48 -7.32
C PRO A 303 -31.47 -74.77 -5.97
N GLU A 304 -32.60 -74.89 -5.27
CA GLU A 304 -32.94 -74.34 -3.96
C GLU A 304 -31.83 -74.48 -2.89
N ARG A 305 -31.57 -73.41 -2.13
CA ARG A 305 -31.28 -73.57 -0.70
C ARG A 305 -31.60 -72.34 0.17
N VAL A 306 -32.72 -72.49 0.86
CA VAL A 306 -33.04 -72.20 2.28
C VAL A 306 -32.32 -71.04 3.00
N GLU A 307 -33.17 -70.11 3.46
CA GLU A 307 -32.95 -69.03 4.43
C GLU A 307 -32.31 -69.48 5.75
N GLU A 308 -31.46 -68.63 6.33
CA GLU A 308 -31.42 -68.40 7.77
C GLU A 308 -31.28 -66.90 8.09
N LEU A 309 -32.20 -66.41 8.91
CA LEU A 309 -32.36 -65.03 9.40
C LEU A 309 -31.59 -64.81 10.71
N SER A 310 -31.25 -63.53 10.98
CA SER A 310 -31.29 -62.79 12.28
C SER A 310 -29.98 -62.00 12.62
N PRO A 311 -29.98 -61.01 13.55
CA PRO A 311 -30.24 -59.60 13.21
C PRO A 311 -29.25 -58.56 13.79
N GLN A 312 -29.36 -57.33 13.25
CA GLN A 312 -29.13 -55.99 13.85
C GLN A 312 -27.86 -55.65 14.66
N THR A 313 -27.24 -54.52 14.30
CA THR A 313 -27.07 -53.37 15.22
C THR A 313 -26.90 -52.07 14.45
N ALA A 314 -27.70 -51.07 14.84
CA ALA A 314 -27.59 -49.69 14.40
C ALA A 314 -26.66 -48.92 15.35
N ALA A 315 -25.78 -48.08 14.81
CA ALA A 315 -25.02 -47.10 15.59
C ALA A 315 -25.20 -45.72 14.94
N THR A 316 -25.89 -44.87 15.68
CA THR A 316 -26.17 -43.46 15.37
C THR A 316 -24.95 -42.59 15.60
N ALA A 317 -24.71 -41.68 14.66
CA ALA A 317 -23.77 -40.58 14.77
C ALA A 317 -24.22 -39.55 15.81
N GLY A 318 -23.29 -39.08 16.65
CA GLY A 318 -23.44 -37.90 17.49
C GLY A 318 -22.30 -36.94 17.17
N THR A 319 -22.63 -35.78 16.62
CA THR A 319 -21.69 -34.67 16.40
C THR A 319 -22.04 -33.60 17.43
N GLU A 320 -21.17 -33.41 18.41
CA GLU A 320 -21.29 -32.35 19.41
C GLU A 320 -20.22 -31.29 19.10
N SER A 321 -20.67 -30.15 18.56
CA SER A 321 -19.84 -28.98 18.30
C SER A 321 -19.79 -28.12 19.58
N ALA A 322 -18.66 -28.13 20.27
CA ALA A 322 -18.38 -27.20 21.36
C ALA A 322 -17.99 -25.83 20.81
N GLN A 323 -18.72 -24.79 21.23
CA GLN A 323 -18.31 -23.38 21.11
C GLN A 323 -17.24 -23.08 22.16
N PRO A 324 -16.22 -22.23 21.89
CA PRO A 324 -15.49 -21.57 22.97
C PRO A 324 -16.07 -20.18 23.25
N GLU A 325 -16.52 -20.01 24.50
CA GLU A 325 -16.79 -18.72 25.15
C GLU A 325 -15.52 -17.88 25.30
N GLY A 326 -15.73 -16.56 25.32
CA GLY A 326 -14.70 -15.53 25.30
C GLY A 326 -13.83 -15.41 26.56
N VAL A 327 -12.71 -14.72 26.38
CA VAL A 327 -11.79 -14.32 27.44
C VAL A 327 -11.92 -12.83 27.70
N ARG A 328 -11.80 -12.45 28.98
CA ARG A 328 -11.80 -11.07 29.47
C ARG A 328 -10.37 -10.55 29.63
N ARG A 329 -10.18 -9.30 29.19
CA ARG A 329 -9.30 -8.20 29.63
C ARG A 329 -8.24 -8.50 30.71
N ALA A 330 -7.00 -8.12 30.41
CA ALA A 330 -6.01 -7.66 31.39
C ALA A 330 -5.50 -6.25 31.02
N GLU A 331 -5.33 -5.41 32.03
CA GLU A 331 -4.98 -3.99 31.92
C GLU A 331 -3.47 -3.75 31.66
N THR A 332 -3.19 -2.64 30.97
CA THR A 332 -1.89 -2.17 30.50
C THR A 332 -1.14 -1.30 31.53
N GLY A 333 0.18 -1.47 31.63
CA GLY A 333 1.10 -0.51 32.25
C GLY A 333 2.06 0.10 31.22
N GLY A 334 1.94 1.40 30.93
CA GLY A 334 2.74 2.14 29.94
C GLY A 334 4.21 2.37 30.33
N ASP A 335 5.08 2.55 29.31
CA ASP A 335 6.17 3.55 29.36
C ASP A 335 6.94 3.69 28.02
N GLY A 336 7.12 4.94 27.58
CA GLY A 336 8.40 5.51 27.11
C GLY A 336 9.06 5.15 25.77
N ALA A 337 8.47 4.33 24.89
CA ALA A 337 9.12 3.96 23.61
C ALA A 337 8.82 4.98 22.48
N PRO A 338 9.72 5.18 21.48
CA PRO A 338 9.44 6.03 20.33
C PRO A 338 8.29 5.46 19.48
N PHE A 339 7.54 6.36 18.83
CA PHE A 339 6.23 6.09 18.20
C PHE A 339 6.19 5.06 17.05
N ASP A 340 7.34 4.49 16.65
CA ASP A 340 7.52 3.65 15.45
C ASP A 340 8.00 2.24 15.80
N HIS A 341 7.43 1.66 16.85
CA HIS A 341 7.67 0.28 17.26
C HIS A 341 6.44 -0.60 17.01
N SER A 342 6.68 -1.90 16.81
CA SER A 342 5.64 -2.93 16.82
C SER A 342 4.80 -2.80 18.10
N PRO A 343 3.47 -3.02 18.04
CA PRO A 343 2.66 -3.13 19.25
C PRO A 343 3.29 -4.15 20.20
N ARG A 344 3.13 -3.92 21.50
CA ARG A 344 3.72 -4.78 22.52
C ARG A 344 3.29 -6.23 22.31
N ALA A 345 4.19 -7.18 22.61
CA ALA A 345 3.95 -8.61 22.38
C ALA A 345 2.75 -9.18 23.16
N ASP A 346 2.25 -8.46 24.17
CA ASP A 346 1.08 -8.77 25.00
C ASP A 346 -0.21 -8.07 24.55
N ALA A 347 -0.19 -7.29 23.45
CA ALA A 347 -1.41 -6.71 22.90
C ALA A 347 -2.32 -7.82 22.34
N GLU A 348 -3.55 -7.92 22.85
CA GLU A 348 -4.53 -8.86 22.30
C GLU A 348 -4.86 -8.48 20.84
N PRO A 349 -4.94 -9.45 19.91
CA PRO A 349 -5.24 -9.17 18.52
C PRO A 349 -6.63 -8.53 18.38
N GLY A 350 -6.71 -7.38 17.70
CA GLY A 350 -7.98 -6.84 17.22
C GLY A 350 -8.63 -7.79 16.21
N LEU A 351 -9.95 -7.68 16.04
CA LEU A 351 -10.68 -8.52 15.11
C LEU A 351 -10.39 -8.08 13.66
N VAL A 352 -9.98 -9.06 12.83
CA VAL A 352 -9.84 -8.89 11.39
C VAL A 352 -11.01 -9.61 10.73
N ALA A 353 -12.01 -8.86 10.28
CA ALA A 353 -13.14 -9.43 9.55
C ALA A 353 -12.83 -9.47 8.04
N SER A 354 -12.91 -10.66 7.45
CA SER A 354 -12.97 -10.84 6.00
C SER A 354 -14.18 -11.71 5.69
N SER A 355 -15.32 -11.06 5.41
CA SER A 355 -16.48 -11.77 4.87
C SER A 355 -16.19 -12.10 3.40
N PRO A 356 -16.34 -13.38 2.97
CA PRO A 356 -16.29 -13.69 1.55
C PRO A 356 -17.40 -12.92 0.83
N VAL A 357 -17.07 -12.30 -0.29
CA VAL A 357 -18.04 -11.60 -1.14
C VAL A 357 -18.83 -12.68 -1.90
N ASP A 358 -20.00 -13.04 -1.39
CA ASP A 358 -20.95 -13.86 -2.14
C ASP A 358 -21.54 -13.03 -3.30
N ALA A 359 -21.45 -13.56 -4.51
CA ALA A 359 -21.80 -12.86 -5.74
C ALA A 359 -23.32 -12.70 -6.00
N ASP A 360 -24.19 -12.85 -4.98
CA ASP A 360 -25.65 -12.81 -5.15
C ASP A 360 -26.41 -11.88 -4.19
N GLU A 361 -25.72 -11.01 -3.44
CA GLU A 361 -26.36 -9.93 -2.66
C GLU A 361 -25.92 -8.53 -3.12
N ALA A 362 -26.02 -8.28 -4.42
CA ALA A 362 -26.10 -6.92 -4.96
C ALA A 362 -27.55 -6.57 -5.28
N GLN A 363 -28.40 -6.44 -4.25
CA GLN A 363 -29.67 -5.75 -4.38
C GLN A 363 -29.59 -4.42 -3.63
N PRO A 364 -29.94 -3.28 -4.25
CA PRO A 364 -30.01 -2.02 -3.54
C PRO A 364 -31.15 -2.10 -2.52
N ARG A 365 -30.80 -2.05 -1.23
CA ARG A 365 -31.78 -1.74 -0.17
C ARG A 365 -32.20 -0.27 -0.33
N THR A 366 -33.25 -0.04 -1.11
CA THR A 366 -34.15 1.10 -0.90
C THR A 366 -35.06 0.78 0.28
N ASP A 367 -34.94 1.57 1.35
CA ASP A 367 -35.95 1.89 2.38
C ASP A 367 -35.19 2.30 3.66
N GLN A 368 -35.49 3.33 4.44
CA GLN A 368 -36.52 4.37 4.48
C GLN A 368 -35.90 5.49 5.34
N TYR A 369 -35.85 6.73 4.84
CA TYR A 369 -35.55 7.87 5.70
C TYR A 369 -36.78 8.19 6.55
N THR A 370 -36.69 7.89 7.84
CA THR A 370 -37.59 8.45 8.86
C THR A 370 -37.45 9.96 8.85
N GLN A 371 -38.51 10.65 8.42
CA GLN A 371 -38.65 12.09 8.44
C GLN A 371 -38.59 12.60 9.89
N VAL A 372 -37.67 13.52 10.17
CA VAL A 372 -37.70 14.39 11.35
C VAL A 372 -38.37 15.70 10.92
N PRO A 373 -39.42 16.18 11.62
CA PRO A 373 -40.17 17.35 11.19
C PRO A 373 -39.35 18.64 11.40
N ALA A 374 -39.33 19.48 10.37
CA ALA A 374 -38.79 20.84 10.41
C ALA A 374 -39.72 21.76 11.22
N PRO A 375 -39.19 22.75 11.98
CA PRO A 375 -40.03 23.75 12.62
C PRO A 375 -40.54 24.77 11.61
N GLU A 376 -41.84 25.06 11.72
CA GLU A 376 -42.58 26.06 10.98
C GLU A 376 -41.97 27.46 11.15
N GLN A 377 -41.78 28.18 10.04
CA GLN A 377 -41.66 29.64 10.04
C GLN A 377 -42.81 30.22 9.21
N GLU A 378 -43.67 30.99 9.89
CA GLU A 378 -44.72 31.79 9.27
C GLU A 378 -44.14 32.94 8.42
N PRO A 379 -44.84 33.35 7.35
CA PRO A 379 -44.35 34.35 6.40
C PRO A 379 -44.69 35.77 6.87
N ALA A 380 -43.76 36.70 6.68
CA ALA A 380 -44.04 38.14 6.78
C ALA A 380 -43.72 38.84 5.46
N GLU A 381 -44.65 39.71 5.09
CA GLU A 381 -44.87 40.36 3.82
C GLU A 381 -43.78 41.36 3.38
N ALA A 382 -43.78 41.61 2.07
CA ALA A 382 -42.96 42.56 1.33
C ALA A 382 -43.12 44.02 1.77
N LEU A 383 -42.04 44.80 1.63
CA LEU A 383 -42.13 46.23 1.33
C LEU A 383 -40.91 46.70 0.52
N ALA A 384 -41.22 47.33 -0.61
CA ALA A 384 -40.33 47.88 -1.61
C ALA A 384 -39.52 49.09 -1.10
N GLY A 385 -38.35 49.35 -1.71
CA GLY A 385 -37.72 50.65 -1.60
C GLY A 385 -36.31 50.78 -2.17
N ARG A 386 -36.25 51.27 -3.42
CA ARG A 386 -35.24 52.19 -3.99
C ARG A 386 -33.83 51.69 -4.33
N GLN A 387 -33.58 51.72 -5.64
CA GLN A 387 -32.30 51.94 -6.30
C GLN A 387 -31.67 53.27 -5.87
N GLU A 388 -30.35 53.29 -5.70
CA GLU A 388 -29.54 54.48 -5.90
C GLU A 388 -28.23 54.09 -6.59
N GLU A 389 -28.02 54.72 -7.74
CA GLU A 389 -26.85 54.68 -8.60
C GLU A 389 -25.65 55.32 -7.87
N GLN A 390 -24.46 54.76 -8.03
CA GLN A 390 -23.24 55.55 -7.93
C GLN A 390 -22.29 55.20 -9.08
N GLN A 391 -22.27 56.14 -10.02
CA GLN A 391 -21.40 56.20 -11.17
C GLN A 391 -19.95 56.46 -10.73
N SER A 392 -19.04 55.68 -11.28
CA SER A 392 -17.61 55.98 -11.37
C SER A 392 -17.41 57.00 -12.50
N GLY A 393 -16.67 58.07 -12.23
CA GLY A 393 -16.36 59.10 -13.22
C GLY A 393 -14.95 59.68 -13.05
N TRP A 394 -14.27 59.74 -14.21
CA TRP A 394 -13.22 60.69 -14.61
C TRP A 394 -11.78 60.36 -14.11
N GLU A 395 -10.69 60.47 -14.89
CA GLU A 395 -10.40 61.27 -16.10
C GLU A 395 -9.41 60.57 -17.06
N ASP A 396 -9.57 60.89 -18.35
CA ASP A 396 -8.59 60.75 -19.43
C ASP A 396 -7.41 61.72 -19.25
N GLU A 397 -6.20 61.29 -19.56
CA GLU A 397 -5.15 62.20 -20.05
C GLU A 397 -4.42 61.56 -21.24
N GLN A 398 -4.52 62.24 -22.39
CA GLN A 398 -3.91 61.84 -23.65
C GLN A 398 -2.41 62.15 -23.66
N ALA A 399 -1.61 61.21 -24.18
CA ALA A 399 -0.31 61.54 -24.77
C ALA A 399 -0.13 60.80 -26.10
N THR A 400 0.00 61.63 -27.12
CA THR A 400 0.11 61.37 -28.55
C THR A 400 1.40 60.64 -28.96
N GLY A 401 1.28 59.72 -29.93
CA GLY A 401 2.39 59.20 -30.70
C GLY A 401 1.94 58.18 -31.76
N SER A 402 1.50 58.66 -32.93
CA SER A 402 1.62 57.92 -34.21
C SER A 402 3.08 57.48 -34.39
N TYR A 403 3.46 56.36 -35.03
CA TYR A 403 3.44 56.13 -36.49
C TYR A 403 3.56 54.64 -36.87
N GLU A 404 3.00 54.37 -38.06
CA GLU A 404 3.27 53.33 -39.07
C GLU A 404 3.06 51.83 -38.78
N VAL A 405 2.00 51.35 -39.44
CA VAL A 405 1.71 49.95 -39.75
C VAL A 405 2.62 49.50 -40.89
N VAL A 406 3.43 48.47 -40.63
CA VAL A 406 4.04 47.63 -41.66
C VAL A 406 3.61 46.20 -41.38
N GLU A 407 2.78 45.66 -42.27
CA GLU A 407 2.49 44.23 -42.34
C GLU A 407 3.70 43.51 -42.96
N GLU A 408 4.34 42.62 -42.20
CA GLU A 408 5.20 41.58 -42.76
C GLU A 408 4.69 40.18 -42.36
N ARG A 409 4.57 39.34 -43.40
CA ARG A 409 4.19 37.92 -43.36
C ARG A 409 5.20 37.08 -42.56
N PRO A 410 4.78 35.92 -42.02
CA PRO A 410 5.65 35.07 -41.22
C PRO A 410 6.59 34.27 -42.12
N GLU A 411 7.89 34.51 -42.01
CA GLU A 411 8.92 33.59 -42.48
C GLU A 411 9.34 32.67 -41.33
N THR A 412 9.39 31.38 -41.65
CA THR A 412 9.79 30.26 -40.81
C THR A 412 11.22 30.42 -40.29
N ALA A 413 11.39 30.62 -38.98
CA ALA A 413 12.69 30.54 -38.31
C ALA A 413 12.77 29.27 -37.46
N GLN A 414 13.86 28.54 -37.68
CA GLN A 414 14.22 27.28 -37.04
C GLN A 414 14.43 27.49 -35.53
N ARG A 415 13.96 26.53 -34.73
CA ARG A 415 14.25 26.47 -33.28
C ARG A 415 15.75 26.27 -33.07
N GLU A 416 16.46 27.35 -32.74
CA GLU A 416 17.72 27.26 -32.02
C GLU A 416 17.40 27.09 -30.53
N ALA A 417 17.98 26.05 -29.92
CA ALA A 417 17.86 25.77 -28.51
C ALA A 417 18.66 26.82 -27.72
N GLU A 418 17.97 27.70 -27.00
CA GLU A 418 18.59 28.60 -26.02
C GLU A 418 19.26 27.74 -24.93
N GLN A 419 20.59 27.73 -24.94
CA GLN A 419 21.40 27.26 -23.82
C GLN A 419 21.52 28.43 -22.83
N GLU A 420 20.97 28.26 -21.62
CA GLU A 420 21.18 29.23 -20.55
C GLU A 420 22.69 29.41 -20.26
N PRO A 421 23.17 30.66 -20.04
CA PRO A 421 24.56 30.93 -19.72
C PRO A 421 24.96 30.25 -18.40
N GLU A 422 26.13 29.62 -18.37
CA GLU A 422 26.61 28.70 -17.32
C GLU A 422 26.69 29.30 -15.89
N GLU A 423 26.54 30.61 -15.73
CA GLU A 423 26.63 31.30 -14.44
C GLU A 423 25.39 31.17 -13.54
N ASN A 424 24.25 30.68 -14.05
CA ASN A 424 23.01 30.51 -13.28
C ASN A 424 22.70 29.06 -12.85
N LEU A 425 23.56 28.09 -13.18
CA LEU A 425 23.32 26.69 -12.80
C LEU A 425 23.64 26.47 -11.32
N THR A 426 22.70 25.87 -10.60
CA THR A 426 22.91 25.42 -9.22
C THR A 426 23.98 24.32 -9.18
N ALA A 427 24.66 24.15 -8.04
CA ALA A 427 25.70 23.13 -7.89
C ALA A 427 25.21 21.71 -8.24
N LEU A 428 23.92 21.43 -8.00
CA LEU A 428 23.27 20.15 -8.32
C LEU A 428 23.04 19.96 -9.83
N GLU A 429 22.72 21.02 -10.57
CA GLU A 429 22.56 20.96 -12.02
C GLU A 429 23.91 20.79 -12.73
N ARG A 430 24.97 21.38 -12.16
CA ARG A 430 26.35 21.12 -12.61
C ARG A 430 26.73 19.66 -12.41
N LEU A 431 26.36 19.06 -11.28
CA LEU A 431 26.64 17.66 -10.96
C LEU A 431 25.84 16.69 -11.83
N ARG A 432 24.57 17.01 -12.13
CA ARG A 432 23.74 16.26 -13.08
C ARG A 432 24.27 16.33 -14.51
N ARG A 433 24.74 17.50 -14.97
CA ARG A 433 25.36 17.64 -16.30
C ARG A 433 26.71 16.94 -16.39
N ALA A 434 27.56 17.03 -15.36
CA ALA A 434 28.84 16.34 -15.31
C ALA A 434 28.67 14.81 -15.38
N ASN A 435 27.67 14.27 -14.68
CA ASN A 435 27.34 12.84 -14.73
C ASN A 435 26.68 12.42 -16.07
N ALA A 436 26.02 13.33 -16.78
CA ALA A 436 25.45 13.07 -18.10
C ALA A 436 26.49 13.14 -19.24
N GLN A 437 27.57 13.93 -19.06
CA GLN A 437 28.66 14.05 -20.03
C GLN A 437 29.76 13.00 -19.85
N ALA A 438 29.83 12.35 -18.68
CA ALA A 438 30.59 11.12 -18.49
C ALA A 438 29.86 9.96 -19.19
N GLY A 439 30.17 9.74 -20.48
CA GLY A 439 29.68 8.61 -21.25
C GLY A 439 29.98 7.25 -20.58
N PRO A 440 29.26 6.17 -20.96
CA PRO A 440 29.36 4.88 -20.30
C PRO A 440 30.79 4.34 -20.38
N GLN A 441 31.39 4.03 -19.22
CA GLN A 441 32.62 3.26 -19.18
C GLN A 441 32.34 1.83 -19.68
N GLU A 442 33.02 1.45 -20.75
CA GLU A 442 33.02 0.09 -21.30
C GLU A 442 33.39 -0.92 -20.20
N THR A 443 32.43 -1.78 -19.85
CA THR A 443 32.73 -3.04 -19.17
C THR A 443 32.08 -4.15 -19.98
N GLY A 444 32.94 -5.07 -20.41
CA GLY A 444 32.66 -6.06 -21.43
C GLY A 444 31.67 -7.15 -21.02
N ARG A 445 31.09 -7.75 -22.06
CA ARG A 445 30.49 -9.10 -22.16
C ARG A 445 29.71 -9.59 -20.93
N THR A 446 28.39 -9.59 -21.08
CA THR A 446 27.44 -10.23 -20.16
C THR A 446 27.66 -11.74 -20.07
N ARG A 447 27.84 -12.23 -18.83
CA ARG A 447 27.99 -13.63 -18.39
C ARG A 447 26.75 -14.52 -18.60
N ARG A 448 25.92 -14.22 -19.59
CA ARG A 448 24.70 -14.98 -19.92
C ARG A 448 24.87 -15.88 -21.15
N GLU A 449 26.01 -15.80 -21.86
CA GLU A 449 26.28 -16.59 -23.07
C GLU A 449 27.48 -17.56 -22.96
N GLU A 450 28.20 -17.63 -21.84
CA GLU A 450 29.34 -18.57 -21.67
C GLU A 450 29.05 -19.75 -20.72
N ARG A 451 27.80 -19.96 -20.28
CA ARG A 451 27.43 -21.07 -19.40
C ARG A 451 26.63 -22.17 -20.10
N ALA A 452 27.00 -22.47 -21.35
CA ALA A 452 26.44 -23.59 -22.12
C ALA A 452 27.46 -24.69 -22.44
N GLU A 453 28.75 -24.53 -22.10
CA GLU A 453 29.78 -25.54 -22.40
C GLU A 453 30.78 -25.67 -21.24
N GLN A 454 30.46 -26.50 -20.24
CA GLN A 454 31.42 -27.25 -19.42
C GLN A 454 30.66 -28.02 -18.32
N GLU A 455 30.32 -29.28 -18.62
CA GLU A 455 30.05 -30.28 -17.60
C GLU A 455 31.38 -30.83 -17.06
N PRO A 456 31.55 -30.90 -15.73
CA PRO A 456 32.29 -31.98 -15.13
C PRO A 456 31.33 -32.95 -14.44
N GLU A 457 31.42 -34.19 -14.90
CA GLU A 457 30.83 -35.42 -14.37
C GLU A 457 31.13 -35.54 -12.86
N TYR A 458 30.10 -35.51 -12.02
CA TYR A 458 30.18 -35.94 -10.62
C TYR A 458 29.20 -37.09 -10.40
N VAL A 459 29.77 -38.24 -10.07
CA VAL A 459 29.09 -39.46 -9.65
C VAL A 459 28.34 -39.20 -8.35
N VAL A 460 27.03 -39.42 -8.35
CA VAL A 460 26.21 -39.50 -7.14
C VAL A 460 25.99 -40.98 -6.85
N GLU A 461 26.54 -41.45 -5.73
CA GLU A 461 26.17 -42.74 -5.15
C GLU A 461 24.76 -42.64 -4.54
N ASP A 462 23.93 -43.60 -4.93
CA ASP A 462 22.59 -43.86 -4.39
C ASP A 462 22.61 -44.02 -2.86
N GLN A 463 21.82 -43.21 -2.17
CA GLN A 463 21.16 -43.65 -0.93
C GLN A 463 19.69 -43.26 -0.98
N GLN A 464 18.87 -44.28 -1.27
CA GLN A 464 17.44 -44.30 -1.05
C GLN A 464 17.16 -44.24 0.46
N GLN A 465 16.53 -43.17 0.92
CA GLN A 465 15.64 -43.21 2.07
C GLN A 465 14.32 -42.59 1.66
N GLU A 466 13.34 -43.47 1.41
CA GLU A 466 11.92 -43.14 1.32
C GLU A 466 11.45 -42.59 2.67
N GLU A 467 11.12 -41.30 2.72
CA GLU A 467 10.12 -40.81 3.67
C GLU A 467 8.90 -40.36 2.87
N GLN A 468 7.89 -41.23 2.91
CA GLN A 468 6.52 -40.94 2.47
C GLN A 468 5.94 -39.84 3.37
N GLN A 469 6.01 -38.59 2.94
CA GLN A 469 5.16 -37.53 3.51
C GLN A 469 3.76 -37.59 2.89
N PRO A 470 2.69 -37.61 3.69
CA PRO A 470 1.33 -37.54 3.16
C PRO A 470 1.13 -36.18 2.50
N LYS A 471 0.60 -36.17 1.26
CA LYS A 471 0.18 -34.96 0.55
C LYS A 471 -0.81 -34.17 1.41
N GLY A 472 -0.30 -33.19 2.16
CA GLY A 472 -1.11 -32.25 2.92
C GLY A 472 -2.04 -31.50 1.98
N LYS A 473 -3.32 -31.39 2.36
CA LYS A 473 -4.28 -30.51 1.69
C LYS A 473 -3.65 -29.10 1.64
N LYS A 474 -3.41 -28.55 0.44
CA LYS A 474 -2.96 -27.16 0.29
C LYS A 474 -3.97 -26.26 1.00
N LYS A 475 -3.55 -25.58 2.07
CA LYS A 475 -4.36 -24.59 2.77
C LYS A 475 -4.72 -23.46 1.78
N GLY A 476 -5.97 -22.98 1.83
CA GLY A 476 -6.45 -21.89 0.96
C GLY A 476 -5.70 -20.58 1.23
N PHE A 477 -5.76 -19.64 0.28
CA PHE A 477 -5.04 -18.36 0.34
C PHE A 477 -5.19 -17.65 1.67
N PHE A 478 -6.41 -17.46 2.18
CA PHE A 478 -6.64 -16.79 3.47
C PHE A 478 -5.94 -17.47 4.66
N SER A 479 -5.92 -18.81 4.69
CA SER A 479 -5.19 -19.57 5.72
C SER A 479 -3.68 -19.45 5.55
N ARG A 480 -3.19 -19.33 4.31
CA ARG A 480 -1.77 -19.04 4.03
C ARG A 480 -1.38 -17.61 4.39
N PHE A 481 -2.23 -16.65 4.03
CA PHE A 481 -1.96 -15.22 4.01
C PHE A 481 -2.25 -14.57 5.36
N LEU A 482 -3.31 -14.97 6.08
CA LEU A 482 -3.67 -14.46 7.42
C LEU A 482 -3.35 -15.45 8.55
N GLY A 483 -2.87 -16.67 8.25
CA GLY A 483 -2.52 -17.64 9.28
C GLY A 483 -3.72 -18.31 9.98
N LEU A 484 -4.90 -18.25 9.35
CA LEU A 484 -6.17 -18.83 9.83
C LEU A 484 -6.24 -20.37 9.71
#